data_AF-A0A0P9MPV7-F1
#
_entry.id   AF-A0A0P9MPV7-F1
#
_cell.length_a   1.000
_cell.length_b   1.000
_cell.length_c   1.000
_cell.angle_alpha   90.00
_cell.angle_beta   90.00
_cell.angle_gamma   90.00
#
_symmetry.space_group_name_H-M   'P 1'
#
loop_
_entity.id
_entity.type
_entity.pdbx_description
1 polymer ?
#
loop_
_entity_poly.entity_id
_entity_poly.type
_entity_poly.pdbx_seq_one_letter_code
_entity_poly.pdbx_strand_id
1 'polypeptide(L)' 'MLIWQGAVYGWKDSLRDASDESPGVYAVNEADHIFIAEGGDECNGAKCWVAAVLDNK' A
#
# COMPACT_ATOMS: atom_id res chain seq x y z
N MET A 1 -7.22 -1.90 -5.21
CA MET A 1 -6.59 -0.83 -6.02
C MET A 1 -5.24 -0.46 -5.41
N LEU A 2 -4.22 -0.19 -6.23
CA LEU A 2 -2.88 0.19 -5.76
C LEU A 2 -2.48 1.57 -6.31
N ILE A 3 -1.99 2.44 -5.43
CA ILE A 3 -1.59 3.82 -5.74
C ILE A 3 -0.12 4.01 -5.33
N TRP A 4 0.68 4.58 -6.23
CA TRP A 4 2.07 4.91 -5.98
C TRP A 4 2.39 6.27 -6.58
N GLN A 5 3.07 7.14 -5.83
CA GLN A 5 3.37 8.52 -6.21
C GLN A 5 2.16 9.33 -6.73
N GLY A 6 0.96 9.06 -6.19
CA GLY A 6 -0.27 9.75 -6.58
C GLY A 6 -0.94 9.22 -7.85
N ALA A 7 -0.43 8.15 -8.47
CA ALA A 7 -1.05 7.50 -9.62
C ALA A 7 -1.51 6.06 -9.28
N VAL A 8 -2.67 5.67 -9.82
CA VAL A 8 -3.12 4.27 -9.76
C VAL A 8 -2.25 3.45 -10.71
N TYR A 9 -1.50 2.49 -10.20
CA TYR A 9 -0.60 1.66 -11.02
C TYR A 9 -1.11 0.23 -11.21
N GLY A 10 -2.14 -0.21 -10.46
CA GLY A 10 -2.65 -1.56 -10.62
C GLY A 10 -3.88 -1.90 -9.79
N TRP A 11 -4.48 -3.03 -10.16
CA TRP A 11 -5.57 -3.67 -9.45
C TRP A 11 -5.14 -5.11 -9.18
N LYS A 12 -5.31 -5.56 -7.93
CA LYS A 12 -5.04 -6.92 -7.50
C LYS A 12 -6.30 -7.47 -6.85
N ASP A 13 -6.56 -8.75 -7.06
CA ASP A 13 -7.69 -9.47 -6.47
C ASP A 13 -7.53 -9.67 -4.95
N SER A 14 -6.30 -9.56 -4.43
CA SER A 14 -6.00 -9.65 -3.00
C SER A 14 -4.75 -8.83 -2.63
N LEU A 15 -4.70 -8.40 -1.36
CA LEU A 15 -3.52 -7.76 -0.78
C LEU A 15 -2.42 -8.81 -0.61
N ARG A 16 -1.30 -8.64 -1.32
CA ARG A 16 -0.11 -9.51 -1.19
C ARG A 16 0.76 -9.07 -0.01
N ASP A 17 1.83 -9.82 0.22
CA ASP A 17 2.81 -9.45 1.24
C ASP A 17 3.37 -8.05 0.96
N ALA A 18 3.63 -7.28 2.02
CA ALA A 18 4.16 -5.92 1.89
C ALA A 18 5.54 -5.92 1.22
N SER A 19 6.32 -7.00 1.37
CA SER A 19 7.64 -7.13 0.78
C SER A 19 7.62 -7.27 -0.75
N ASP A 20 6.46 -7.57 -1.35
CA ASP A 20 6.29 -7.53 -2.81
C ASP A 20 6.10 -6.10 -3.34
N GLU A 21 5.90 -5.12 -2.47
CA GLU A 21 5.61 -3.73 -2.84
C GLU A 21 6.72 -2.78 -2.38
N SER A 22 6.90 -1.69 -3.13
CA SER A 22 7.82 -0.63 -2.72
C SER A 22 7.26 0.13 -1.51
N PRO A 23 8.13 0.55 -0.57
CA PRO A 23 7.72 1.42 0.53
C PRO A 23 6.99 2.68 0.01
N GLY A 24 5.89 3.05 0.66
CA GLY A 24 5.04 4.18 0.28
C GLY A 24 3.94 3.86 -0.74
N VAL A 25 3.80 2.61 -1.16
CA VAL A 25 2.61 2.15 -1.91
C VAL A 25 1.38 2.18 -1.01
N TYR A 26 0.27 2.68 -1.54
CA TYR A 26 -1.04 2.61 -0.92
C TYR A 26 -1.87 1.50 -1.55
N ALA A 27 -2.51 0.69 -0.74
CA ALA A 27 -3.47 -0.32 -1.16
C ALA A 27 -4.85 0.01 -0.58
N VAL A 28 -5.87 -0.06 -1.42
CA VAL A 28 -7.27 0.12 -1.02
C VAL A 28 -8.02 -1.18 -1.29
N ASN A 29 -8.71 -1.70 -0.28
CA ASN A 29 -9.53 -2.91 -0.38
C ASN A 29 -11.00 -2.56 -0.72
N GLU A 30 -11.83 -3.59 -0.93
CA GLU A 30 -13.25 -3.43 -1.29
C GLU A 30 -14.12 -2.83 -0.16
N ALA A 31 -13.60 -2.78 1.07
CA ALA A 31 -14.28 -2.19 2.23
C ALA A 31 -13.82 -0.73 2.49
N ASP A 32 -13.21 -0.08 1.49
CA ASP A 32 -12.63 1.27 1.55
C ASP A 32 -11.58 1.46 2.66
N HIS A 33 -10.98 0.37 3.15
CA HIS A 33 -9.82 0.47 4.04
C HIS A 33 -8.55 0.69 3.23
N ILE A 34 -7.76 1.66 3.68
CA ILE A 34 -6.51 2.06 3.06
C ILE A 34 -5.35 1.56 3.92
N PHE A 35 -4.36 0.99 3.24
CA PHE A 35 -3.13 0.51 3.84
C PHE A 35 -1.95 1.17 3.14
N ILE A 36 -0.90 1.48 3.89
CA ILE A 36 0.37 1.98 3.36
C ILE A 36 1.47 0.95 3.67
N ALA A 37 2.32 0.67 2.67
CA ALA A 37 3.47 -0.19 2.81
C ALA A 37 4.59 0.58 3.52
N GLU A 38 4.95 0.19 4.74
CA GLU A 38 5.94 0.90 5.56
C GLU A 38 7.17 0.06 5.91
N GLY A 39 8.25 0.78 6.21
CA GLY A 39 9.56 0.20 6.48
C GLY A 39 10.19 -0.43 5.24
N GLY A 40 11.36 -1.03 5.43
CA GLY A 40 12.08 -1.69 4.33
C GLY A 40 12.87 -0.70 3.47
N ASP A 41 13.20 -1.11 2.26
CA ASP A 41 13.97 -0.33 1.28
C ASP A 41 13.56 -0.71 -0.16
N GLU A 42 14.10 0.03 -1.13
CA GLU A 42 13.80 -0.17 -2.55
C GLU A 42 14.28 -1.52 -3.12
N CYS A 43 15.23 -2.19 -2.44
CA CYS A 43 15.79 -3.46 -2.87
C CYS A 43 15.03 -4.67 -2.31
N ASN A 44 14.48 -4.56 -1.10
CA ASN A 44 13.84 -5.65 -0.36
C ASN A 44 12.32 -5.48 -0.22
N GLY A 45 11.76 -4.35 -0.66
CA GLY A 45 10.34 -4.03 -0.50
C GLY A 45 10.00 -3.60 0.92
N ALA A 46 8.71 -3.39 1.19
CA ALA A 46 8.25 -2.96 2.50
C ALA A 46 8.25 -4.08 3.54
N LYS A 47 8.33 -3.72 4.83
CA LYS A 47 8.34 -4.71 5.93
C LYS A 47 6.94 -5.12 6.37
N CYS A 48 5.98 -4.20 6.28
CA CYS A 48 4.62 -4.46 6.71
C CYS A 48 3.62 -3.48 6.08
N TRP A 49 2.35 -3.88 6.10
CA TRP A 49 1.22 -3.01 5.82
C TRP A 49 0.76 -2.32 7.10
N VAL A 50 0.54 -1.02 7.04
CA VAL A 50 -0.01 -0.21 8.14
C VAL A 50 -1.33 0.39 7.68
N ALA A 51 -2.36 0.32 8.53
CA ALA A 51 -3.65 0.93 8.23
C ALA A 51 -3.51 2.47 8.19
N ALA A 52 -3.76 3.06 7.03
CA ALA A 52 -3.78 4.50 6.86
C ALA A 52 -5.14 5.02 7.30
N VAL A 53 -5.18 5.76 8.40
CA VAL A 53 -6.38 6.50 8.81
C VAL A 53 -6.39 7.81 8.04
N LEU A 54 -7.34 7.96 7.11
CA LEU A 54 -7.65 9.26 6.53
C LEU A 54 -8.41 10.08 7.57
N ASP A 55 -7.67 10.84 8.37
CA ASP A 55 -8.27 11.93 9.14
C ASP A 55 -8.58 13.06 8.14
N ASN A 56 -9.84 13.14 7.68
CA ASN A 56 -10.33 14.26 6.89
C ASN A 56 -10.30 15.52 7.76
N LYS A 57 -9.16 16.22 7.75
CA LYS A 57 -9.07 17.61 8.22
C LYS A 57 -9.67 18.59 7.22
#